data_AF-A0A425WII3-F1
#
_entry.id   AF-A0A425WII3-F1
#
_cell.length_a   1.000
_cell.length_b   1.000
_cell.length_c   1.000
_cell.angle_alpha   90.00
_cell.angle_beta   90.00
_cell.angle_gamma   90.00
#
_symmetry.space_group_name_H-M   'P 1'
#
loop_
_entity.id
_entity.type
_entity.pdbx_description
1 polymer ?
#
loop_
_entity_poly.entity_id
_entity_poly.type
_entity_poly.pdbx_seq_one_letter_code
_entity_poly.pdbx_strand_id
1 'polypeptide(L)'
;MASVILSPVSITGLTEGIYDVGLVGMNADKESLECIPFGRDRLVSVMPVSEQYSEKELTAEEVRPLLLHENLVLRREGSARRMMVDRILDVLNIDERTLRIGARINDQETIKNLVECGYGITIVFERVVADRGKKKAPLL
;
A
#
# COMPACT_ATOMS: atom_id res chain seq x y z
N MET A 1 -19.90 25.35 -9.99
CA MET A 1 -19.22 25.25 -8.68
C MET A 1 -18.85 23.79 -8.50
N ALA A 2 -17.63 23.38 -8.82
CA ALA A 2 -17.21 21.98 -8.66
C ALA A 2 -16.70 21.79 -7.24
N SER A 3 -17.49 21.12 -6.40
CA SER A 3 -17.14 20.81 -5.02
C SER A 3 -16.36 19.50 -5.00
N VAL A 4 -15.03 19.56 -4.90
CA VAL A 4 -14.19 18.37 -4.71
C VAL A 4 -14.21 18.02 -3.22
N ILE A 5 -15.13 17.14 -2.82
CA ILE A 5 -15.19 16.62 -1.45
C ILE A 5 -14.30 15.37 -1.37
N LEU A 6 -13.15 15.51 -0.70
CA LEU A 6 -12.23 14.41 -0.37
C LEU A 6 -12.72 13.66 0.89
N SER A 7 -13.95 13.13 0.86
CA SER A 7 -14.36 12.05 1.77
C SER A 7 -13.97 10.70 1.14
N PRO A 8 -13.99 9.55 1.84
CA PRO A 8 -13.99 8.27 1.13
C PRO A 8 -15.14 8.31 0.12
N VAL A 9 -14.79 8.41 -1.17
CA VAL A 9 -15.77 8.54 -2.24
C VAL A 9 -16.47 7.20 -2.33
N SER A 10 -17.73 7.17 -1.90
CA SER A 10 -18.59 6.01 -2.14
C SER A 10 -18.87 5.93 -3.63
N ILE A 11 -18.50 4.81 -4.27
CA ILE A 11 -18.83 4.51 -5.67
C ILE A 11 -20.33 4.73 -5.93
N THR A 12 -21.17 4.42 -4.93
CA THR A 12 -22.61 4.68 -4.94
C THR A 12 -22.97 6.14 -5.23
N GLY A 13 -22.27 7.10 -4.61
CA GLY A 13 -22.54 8.52 -4.82
C GLY A 13 -22.16 9.01 -6.22
N LEU A 14 -21.19 8.37 -6.87
CA LEU A 14 -20.88 8.61 -8.28
C LEU A 14 -21.97 8.03 -9.18
N THR A 15 -22.44 6.81 -8.90
CA THR A 15 -23.49 6.17 -9.70
C THR A 15 -24.87 6.81 -9.53
N GLU A 16 -25.13 7.43 -8.38
CA GLU A 16 -26.38 8.15 -8.08
C GLU A 16 -26.35 9.61 -8.53
N GLY A 17 -25.25 10.09 -9.10
CA GLY A 17 -25.11 11.48 -9.56
C GLY A 17 -24.99 12.52 -8.43
N ILE A 18 -24.62 12.07 -7.22
CA ILE A 18 -24.31 12.96 -6.09
C ILE A 18 -22.95 13.64 -6.30
N TYR A 19 -22.02 12.96 -6.98
CA TYR A 19 -20.71 13.46 -7.32
C TYR A 19 -20.48 13.38 -8.83
N ASP A 20 -19.88 14.43 -9.41
CA ASP A 20 -19.52 14.45 -10.83
C ASP A 20 -18.21 13.70 -11.10
N VAL A 21 -17.24 13.80 -10.18
CA VAL A 21 -15.90 13.23 -10.32
C VAL A 21 -15.42 12.70 -8.97
N GLY A 22 -14.78 11.52 -8.98
CA GLY A 22 -14.17 10.91 -7.82
C GLY A 22 -12.75 10.45 -8.08
N LEU A 23 -11.86 10.65 -7.10
CA LEU A 23 -10.52 10.07 -7.10
C LEU A 23 -10.56 8.72 -6.41
N VAL A 24 -10.35 7.66 -7.18
CA VAL A 24 -10.27 6.28 -6.68
C VAL A 24 -8.86 5.76 -6.79
N GLY A 25 -8.41 5.00 -5.79
CA GLY A 25 -7.09 4.35 -5.82
C GLY A 25 -7.06 3.09 -6.68
N MET A 26 -8.22 2.61 -7.13
CA MET A 26 -8.41 1.34 -7.84
C MET A 26 -9.56 1.50 -8.84
N ASN A 27 -9.59 0.69 -9.89
CA ASN A 27 -10.72 0.68 -10.83
C ASN A 27 -12.01 0.34 -10.07
N ALA A 28 -13.07 1.11 -10.32
CA ALA A 28 -14.36 0.95 -9.64
C ALA A 28 -15.17 -0.26 -10.16
N ASP A 29 -14.74 -0.87 -11.28
CA ASP A 29 -15.36 -2.03 -11.92
C ASP A 29 -16.89 -1.86 -12.09
N LYS A 30 -17.31 -0.67 -12.51
CA LYS A 30 -18.69 -0.32 -12.84
C LYS A 30 -18.80 0.11 -14.29
N GLU A 31 -19.68 -0.52 -15.06
CA GLU A 31 -19.94 -0.16 -16.46
C GLU A 31 -20.43 1.28 -16.63
N SER A 32 -21.09 1.84 -15.61
CA SER A 32 -21.60 3.21 -15.62
C SER A 32 -20.56 4.28 -15.28
N LEU A 33 -19.32 3.89 -14.96
CA LEU A 33 -18.26 4.81 -14.58
C LEU A 33 -17.04 4.65 -15.49
N GLU A 34 -16.61 5.75 -16.09
CA GLU A 34 -15.34 5.80 -16.82
C GLU A 34 -14.19 6.08 -15.84
N CYS A 35 -13.26 5.13 -15.72
CA CYS A 35 -12.06 5.30 -14.91
C CYS A 35 -10.87 5.71 -15.78
N ILE A 36 -10.49 6.99 -15.71
CA ILE A 36 -9.35 7.54 -16.45
C ILE A 36 -8.09 7.51 -15.57
N PRO A 37 -6.97 6.87 -16.00
CA PRO A 37 -5.73 6.86 -15.24
C PRO A 37 -5.15 8.28 -15.07
N PHE A 38 -5.20 8.81 -13.86
CA PHE A 38 -4.67 10.15 -13.53
C PHE A 38 -3.25 10.12 -12.97
N GLY A 39 -2.86 9.04 -12.28
CA GLY A 39 -1.53 8.88 -11.71
C GLY A 39 -1.24 7.42 -11.39
N ARG A 40 0.06 7.08 -11.36
CA ARG A 40 0.52 5.76 -10.89
C ARG A 40 1.16 5.94 -9.54
N ASP A 41 0.84 5.05 -8.62
CA ASP A 41 1.61 4.88 -7.39
C ASP A 41 2.45 3.63 -7.51
N ARG A 42 3.60 3.62 -6.84
CA ARG A 42 4.42 2.42 -6.66
C ARG A 42 4.36 2.01 -5.21
N LEU A 43 4.37 0.72 -4.96
CA LEU A 43 4.59 0.19 -3.62
C LEU A 43 6.04 -0.20 -3.50
N VAL A 44 6.60 0.09 -2.34
CA VAL A 44 7.97 -0.27 -1.96
C VAL A 44 7.89 -1.08 -0.68
N SER A 45 8.80 -2.05 -0.56
CA SER A 45 9.05 -2.72 0.71
C SER A 45 10.02 -1.88 1.53
N VAL A 46 9.77 -1.79 2.82
CA VAL A 46 10.72 -1.20 3.76
C VAL A 46 11.18 -2.32 4.68
N MET A 47 12.48 -2.56 4.65
CA MET A 47 13.15 -3.66 5.33
C MET A 47 14.23 -3.10 6.26
N PRO A 48 14.59 -3.83 7.34
CA PRO A 48 15.75 -3.47 8.14
C PRO A 48 17.02 -3.41 7.27
N VAL A 49 17.92 -2.48 7.60
CA VAL A 49 19.23 -2.39 6.94
C VAL A 49 20.04 -3.63 7.30
N SER A 50 20.23 -4.55 6.36
CA SER A 50 21.04 -5.75 6.55
C SER A 50 21.72 -6.16 5.25
N GLU A 51 22.83 -6.89 5.33
CA GLU A 51 23.53 -7.45 4.15
C GLU A 51 22.66 -8.43 3.34
N GLN A 52 21.57 -8.96 3.94
CA GLN A 52 20.66 -9.89 3.28
C GLN A 52 19.70 -9.19 2.30
N TYR A 53 19.49 -7.88 2.44
CA TYR A 53 18.59 -7.10 1.60
C TYR A 53 19.39 -6.09 0.78
N SER A 54 19.70 -6.45 -0.46
CA SER A 54 20.44 -5.57 -1.39
C SER A 54 19.53 -4.50 -2.00
N GLU A 55 20.04 -3.27 -2.23
CA GLU A 55 19.47 -2.19 -3.08
C GLU A 55 19.16 -2.68 -4.52
N LYS A 56 18.12 -3.49 -4.69
CA LYS A 56 17.66 -4.04 -5.96
C LYS A 56 16.14 -3.98 -6.05
N GLU A 57 15.65 -3.60 -7.22
CA GLU A 57 14.25 -3.82 -7.58
C GLU A 57 14.00 -5.32 -7.66
N LEU A 58 13.09 -5.80 -6.82
CA LEU A 58 12.69 -7.20 -6.80
C LEU A 58 11.50 -7.42 -7.75
N THR A 59 11.54 -8.52 -8.47
CA THR A 59 10.38 -8.98 -9.24
C THR A 59 9.27 -9.50 -8.31
N ALA A 60 8.04 -9.56 -8.81
CA ALA A 60 6.90 -10.12 -8.05
C ALA A 60 7.17 -11.54 -7.52
N GLU A 61 7.91 -12.35 -8.29
CA GLU A 61 8.27 -13.73 -7.94
C GLU A 61 9.29 -13.78 -6.78
N GLU A 62 10.18 -12.79 -6.69
CA GLU A 62 11.16 -12.65 -5.61
C GLU A 62 10.55 -12.03 -4.34
N VAL A 63 9.56 -11.15 -4.48
CA VAL A 63 8.83 -10.54 -3.36
C VAL A 63 7.98 -11.56 -2.61
N ARG A 64 7.33 -12.47 -3.34
CA ARG A 64 6.43 -13.48 -2.75
C ARG A 64 7.06 -14.29 -1.60
N PRO A 65 8.23 -14.96 -1.76
CA PRO A 65 8.85 -15.70 -0.67
C PRO A 65 9.25 -14.80 0.50
N LEU A 66 9.68 -13.57 0.24
CA LEU A 66 10.02 -12.62 1.31
C LEU A 66 8.80 -12.30 2.19
N LEU A 67 7.65 -12.01 1.59
CA LEU A 67 6.41 -11.73 2.33
C LEU A 67 5.91 -12.95 3.13
N LEU A 68 6.18 -14.17 2.68
CA LEU A 68 5.77 -15.40 3.35
C LEU A 68 6.71 -15.78 4.52
N HIS A 69 7.99 -15.42 4.43
CA HIS A 69 8.98 -15.76 5.45
C HIS A 69 9.09 -14.70 6.56
N GLU A 70 9.03 -13.43 6.19
CA GLU A 70 9.21 -12.30 7.10
C GLU A 70 7.96 -11.99 7.93
N ASN A 71 8.17 -11.36 9.09
CA ASN A 71 7.07 -10.78 9.85
C ASN A 71 6.62 -9.48 9.18
N LEU A 72 5.33 -9.36 8.89
CA LEU A 72 4.75 -8.15 8.33
C LEU A 72 4.24 -7.21 9.41
N VAL A 73 4.72 -5.98 9.37
CA VAL A 73 4.22 -4.85 10.15
C VAL A 73 3.33 -4.02 9.24
N LEU A 74 2.01 -4.21 9.35
CA LEU A 74 1.07 -3.51 8.49
C LEU A 74 0.50 -2.29 9.18
N ARG A 75 0.19 -1.25 8.41
CA ARG A 75 -0.58 -0.15 8.95
C ARG A 75 -2.02 -0.61 9.19
N ARG A 76 -2.59 -0.28 10.35
CA ARG A 76 -4.01 -0.48 10.61
C ARG A 76 -4.77 0.57 9.77
N GLU A 77 -5.43 0.09 8.73
CA GLU A 77 -5.99 0.92 7.67
C GLU A 77 -7.52 0.86 7.62
N GLY A 78 -8.12 1.93 7.09
CA GLY A 78 -9.51 1.93 6.65
C GLY A 78 -9.69 1.12 5.35
N SER A 79 -10.95 0.81 5.02
CA SER A 79 -11.35 -0.06 3.90
C SER A 79 -10.64 0.23 2.57
N ALA A 80 -10.47 1.50 2.20
CA ALA A 80 -9.86 1.89 0.92
C ALA A 80 -8.41 1.41 0.73
N ARG A 81 -7.57 1.51 1.78
CA ARG A 81 -6.17 1.07 1.67
C ARG A 81 -6.02 -0.44 1.91
N ARG A 82 -6.92 -1.03 2.72
CA ARG A 82 -7.00 -2.49 2.88
C ARG A 82 -7.28 -3.20 1.55
N MET A 83 -8.23 -2.71 0.76
CA MET A 83 -8.52 -3.26 -0.58
C MET A 83 -7.29 -3.27 -1.50
N MET A 84 -6.40 -2.28 -1.33
CA MET A 84 -5.18 -2.20 -2.13
C MET A 84 -4.15 -3.25 -1.71
N VAL A 85 -3.99 -3.48 -0.41
CA VAL A 85 -3.19 -4.60 0.12
C VAL A 85 -3.75 -5.93 -0.39
N ASP A 86 -5.07 -6.15 -0.26
CA ASP A 86 -5.73 -7.37 -0.69
C ASP A 86 -5.48 -7.65 -2.19
N ARG A 87 -5.59 -6.63 -3.05
CA ARG A 87 -5.33 -6.79 -4.49
C ARG A 87 -3.86 -7.09 -4.81
N ILE A 88 -2.91 -6.56 -4.04
CA ILE A 88 -1.49 -6.91 -4.21
C ILE A 88 -1.30 -8.39 -3.88
N LEU A 89 -1.91 -8.85 -2.79
CA LEU A 89 -1.87 -10.26 -2.41
C LEU A 89 -2.49 -11.14 -3.50
N ASP A 90 -3.60 -10.72 -4.09
CA ASP A 90 -4.21 -11.41 -5.24
C ASP A 90 -3.27 -11.47 -6.46
N VAL A 91 -2.64 -10.34 -6.84
CA VAL A 91 -1.68 -10.28 -7.95
C VAL A 91 -0.46 -11.17 -7.70
N LEU A 92 0.02 -11.22 -6.45
CA LEU A 92 1.11 -12.09 -6.03
C LEU A 92 0.66 -13.54 -5.80
N ASN A 93 -0.64 -13.82 -5.90
CA ASN A 93 -1.30 -15.09 -5.62
C ASN A 93 -0.94 -15.63 -4.22
N ILE A 94 -0.94 -14.74 -3.22
CA ILE A 94 -0.67 -14.99 -1.81
C ILE A 94 -1.99 -14.91 -1.04
N ASP A 95 -2.29 -15.94 -0.24
CA ASP A 95 -3.38 -15.87 0.72
C ASP A 95 -2.93 -15.06 1.94
N GLU A 96 -3.66 -14.02 2.34
CA GLU A 96 -3.37 -13.22 3.55
C GLU A 96 -3.18 -14.12 4.80
N ARG A 97 -3.85 -15.27 4.87
CA ARG A 97 -3.73 -16.23 5.99
C ARG A 97 -2.36 -16.90 6.07
N THR A 98 -1.62 -16.93 4.96
CA THR A 98 -0.27 -17.48 4.90
C THR A 98 0.79 -16.47 5.33
N LEU A 99 0.42 -15.19 5.44
CA LEU A 99 1.31 -14.14 5.90
C LEU A 99 1.49 -14.16 7.41
N ARG A 100 2.72 -13.89 7.84
CA ARG A 100 3.05 -13.72 9.25
C ARG A 100 2.81 -12.27 9.68
N ILE A 101 1.57 -11.93 9.99
CA ILE A 101 1.23 -10.57 10.44
C ILE A 101 1.65 -10.40 11.90
N GLY A 102 2.85 -9.87 12.12
CA GLY A 102 3.40 -9.64 13.46
C GLY A 102 2.71 -8.49 14.19
N ALA A 103 2.36 -7.42 13.48
CA ALA A 103 1.70 -6.26 14.09
C ALA A 103 0.82 -5.48 13.10
N ARG A 104 -0.25 -4.87 13.63
CA ARG A 104 -1.06 -3.86 12.92
C ARG A 104 -1.09 -2.56 13.70
N ILE A 105 -0.41 -1.53 13.19
CA ILE A 105 -0.14 -0.28 13.91
C ILE A 105 -0.70 0.92 13.14
N ASN A 106 -1.32 1.90 13.80
CA ASN A 106 -1.85 3.09 13.11
C ASN A 106 -0.77 4.14 12.80
N ASP A 107 0.22 4.21 13.68
CA ASP A 107 1.27 5.23 13.71
C ASP A 107 2.47 4.85 12.83
N GLN A 108 2.84 5.75 11.93
CA GLN A 108 3.89 5.51 10.94
C GLN A 108 5.29 5.51 11.56
N GLU A 109 5.53 6.30 12.62
CA GLU A 109 6.83 6.29 13.30
C GLU A 109 7.08 4.99 14.04
N THR A 110 6.04 4.45 14.67
CA THR A 110 6.10 3.15 15.34
C THR A 110 6.37 2.03 14.35
N ILE A 111 5.73 2.03 13.17
CA ILE A 111 6.01 1.05 12.10
C ILE A 111 7.48 1.13 11.69
N LYS A 112 7.99 2.35 11.45
CA LYS A 112 9.39 2.57 11.09
C LYS A 112 10.35 2.04 12.15
N ASN A 113 10.12 2.37 13.42
CA ASN A 113 10.97 1.91 14.52
C ASN A 113 10.97 0.38 14.63
N LEU A 114 9.83 -0.29 14.43
CA LEU A 114 9.77 -1.75 14.41
C LEU A 114 10.60 -2.35 13.28
N VAL A 115 10.49 -1.79 12.08
CA VAL A 115 11.29 -2.23 10.92
C VAL A 115 12.78 -1.96 11.16
N GLU A 116 13.15 -0.80 11.69
CA GLU A 116 14.54 -0.44 12.01
C GLU A 116 15.14 -1.31 13.12
N CYS A 117 14.33 -1.76 14.08
CA CYS A 117 14.73 -2.72 15.11
C CYS A 117 14.81 -4.17 14.59
N GLY A 118 14.51 -4.43 13.31
CA GLY A 118 14.55 -5.76 12.72
C GLY A 118 13.38 -6.67 13.12
N TYR A 119 12.27 -6.10 13.62
CA TYR A 119 11.09 -6.90 13.99
C TYR A 119 10.42 -7.54 12.77
N GLY A 120 10.51 -6.89 11.61
CA GLY A 120 9.92 -7.35 10.36
C GLY A 120 10.01 -6.33 9.24
N ILE A 121 9.26 -6.57 8.17
CA ILE A 121 9.18 -5.72 6.98
C ILE A 121 7.80 -5.07 6.87
N THR A 122 7.69 -3.98 6.11
CA THR A 122 6.41 -3.33 5.81
C THR A 122 6.31 -2.99 4.34
N ILE A 123 5.09 -2.86 3.82
CA ILE A 123 4.82 -2.43 2.43
C ILE A 123 4.08 -1.10 2.50
N VAL A 124 4.59 -0.09 1.80
CA VAL A 124 4.00 1.24 1.76
C VAL A 124 4.10 1.82 0.34
N PHE A 125 3.35 2.87 0.05
CA PHE A 125 3.54 3.61 -1.20
C PHE A 125 4.87 4.35 -1.20
N GLU A 126 5.55 4.38 -2.33
CA GLU A 126 6.80 5.11 -2.55
C GLU A 126 6.66 6.57 -2.11
N ARG A 127 5.54 7.22 -2.45
CA ARG A 127 5.25 8.62 -2.07
C ARG A 127 5.26 8.85 -0.55
N VAL A 128 4.87 7.84 0.24
CA VAL A 128 4.82 7.94 1.71
C VAL A 128 6.23 8.01 2.30
N VAL A 129 7.23 7.52 1.56
CA VAL A 129 8.63 7.58 1.96
C VAL A 129 9.36 8.75 1.29
N ALA A 130 9.02 9.08 0.05
CA ALA A 130 9.59 10.20 -0.69
C ALA A 130 9.30 11.58 -0.06
N ASP A 131 8.10 11.77 0.52
CA ASP A 131 7.65 13.03 1.12
C ASP A 131 8.46 13.44 2.37
N ARG A 132 9.20 12.50 3.00
CA ARG A 132 9.90 12.75 4.26
C ARG A 132 11.32 13.34 4.15
N GLY A 133 11.81 13.65 2.95
CA GLY A 133 13.01 14.48 2.76
C GLY A 133 14.35 13.81 3.10
N LYS A 134 15.28 13.81 2.13
CA LYS A 134 16.75 13.89 2.27
C LYS A 134 17.49 13.06 3.34
N LYS A 135 16.94 11.98 3.90
CA LYS A 135 17.73 10.93 4.55
C LYS A 135 17.34 9.58 3.97
N LYS A 136 18.27 8.99 3.21
CA LYS A 136 18.20 7.62 2.70
C LYS A 136 18.03 6.65 3.88
N ALA A 137 16.78 6.30 4.19
CA ALA A 137 16.52 4.93 4.60
C ALA A 137 16.59 4.10 3.31
N PRO A 138 17.30 2.95 3.28
CA PRO A 138 17.33 2.13 2.07
C PRO A 138 15.90 1.68 1.80
N LEU A 139 15.36 2.19 0.70
CA LEU A 139 14.08 1.80 0.13
C LEU A 139 14.36 0.67 -0.85
N LEU A 140 13.62 -0.44 -0.72
CA LEU A 140 13.67 -1.57 -1.64
C LEU A 140 12.32 -1.77 -2.30
#